data_AF-A0AAN9VNE4-F1
#
_entry.id   AF-A0AAN9VNE4-F1
#
_cell.length_a   1.000
_cell.length_b   1.000
_cell.length_c   1.000
_cell.angle_alpha   90.00
_cell.angle_beta   90.00
_cell.angle_gamma   90.00
#
_symmetry.space_group_name_H-M   'P 1'
#
loop_
_entity.id
_entity.type
_entity.pdbx_description
1 polymer ?
#
loop_
_entity_poly.entity_id
_entity_poly.type
_entity_poly.pdbx_seq_one_letter_code
_entity_poly.pdbx_strand_id
1 'polypeptide(L)'
;MHVTVEINVLITGKRCEYLTSLSFVHNNSFVELEPLRTKPEANVTILFATEQENGVLLYDGQNEHIAVELFNGRIRVSYDVGNYPVSTMYSFEMVSDGKYHVAELIAIKKNFTLRVDHGQARSMINEGKHDYLRLTSPLYVGGIPSEPGQEAFTQWHLRNLTSFHGCMKELWINHKPVDFVNAARQQKVTPGCSLMQDEEEQMEEDRAVIEDDDVEMNACHNNQCRRGSKCIPKRQGEYACRCRPGWGGRYCEQAPSCRKEQTREYYMENGCRSRKPVKLAKCEGNCGSSCCRARKTKRRKVRLICNDGTRYTTDVDIVRKCSCTKKCY
;
A
#
# COMPACT_ATOMS: atom_id res chain seq x y z
N MET A 1 -2.45 -38.98 -10.34
CA MET A 1 -1.59 -37.79 -10.43
C MET A 1 -2.20 -36.72 -9.54
N HIS A 2 -1.56 -36.45 -8.41
CA HIS A 2 -1.97 -35.39 -7.50
C HIS A 2 -1.61 -34.05 -8.14
N VAL A 3 -2.63 -33.21 -8.37
CA VAL A 3 -2.43 -31.81 -8.72
C VAL A 3 -2.19 -31.07 -7.40
N THR A 4 -0.95 -30.74 -7.12
CA THR A 4 -0.60 -29.77 -6.08
C THR A 4 -0.96 -28.38 -6.59
N VAL A 5 -1.95 -27.77 -5.95
CA VAL A 5 -2.29 -26.35 -6.14
C VAL A 5 -1.23 -25.54 -5.41
N GLU A 6 -0.40 -24.79 -6.13
CA GLU A 6 0.44 -23.75 -5.54
C GLU A 6 -0.47 -22.63 -5.01
N ILE A 7 -0.56 -22.58 -3.70
CA ILE A 7 -1.26 -21.52 -2.98
C ILE A 7 -0.28 -20.35 -2.89
N ASN A 8 -0.65 -19.18 -3.42
CA ASN A 8 0.01 -17.90 -3.11
C ASN A 8 0.07 -17.74 -1.58
N VAL A 9 1.24 -18.03 -0.97
CA VAL A 9 1.38 -18.21 0.48
C VAL A 9 1.38 -16.85 1.20
N LEU A 10 0.20 -16.26 1.29
CA LEU A 10 -0.10 -15.10 2.14
C LEU A 10 -0.11 -15.47 3.63
N ILE A 11 -0.40 -16.74 3.93
CA ILE A 11 -0.60 -17.28 5.28
C ILE A 11 -0.08 -18.73 5.32
N THR A 12 0.74 -19.08 6.30
CA THR A 12 1.32 -20.43 6.48
C THR A 12 0.57 -21.23 7.55
N GLY A 13 0.84 -22.54 7.65
CA GLY A 13 0.16 -23.45 8.60
C GLY A 13 -0.79 -24.44 7.91
N LYS A 14 -1.13 -25.54 8.60
CA LYS A 14 -2.01 -26.59 8.03
C LYS A 14 -3.44 -26.10 7.75
N ARG A 15 -3.82 -24.95 8.29
CA ARG A 15 -5.12 -24.29 8.09
C ARG A 15 -4.96 -22.85 7.61
N CYS A 16 -3.78 -22.45 7.13
CA CYS A 16 -3.47 -21.07 6.74
C CYS A 16 -3.81 -20.09 7.88
N GLU A 17 -3.21 -20.29 9.06
CA GLU A 17 -3.47 -19.50 10.26
C GLU A 17 -2.36 -18.49 10.64
N TYR A 18 -1.15 -18.59 10.08
CA TYR A 18 0.01 -17.76 10.47
C TYR A 18 0.39 -16.71 9.43
N LEU A 19 0.41 -15.43 9.80
CA LEU A 19 0.88 -14.36 8.92
C LEU A 19 2.40 -14.24 9.03
N THR A 20 3.12 -14.77 8.04
CA THR A 20 4.59 -14.83 8.04
C THR A 20 5.24 -13.95 6.98
N SER A 21 4.46 -13.21 6.20
CA SER A 21 4.96 -12.31 5.16
C SER A 21 4.25 -10.96 5.19
N LEU A 22 5.03 -9.90 5.03
CA LEU A 22 4.56 -8.51 5.03
C LEU A 22 5.28 -7.70 3.95
N SER A 23 4.51 -6.86 3.27
CA SER A 23 4.99 -5.79 2.38
C SER A 23 5.01 -4.46 3.13
N PHE A 24 6.13 -3.77 3.03
CA PHE A 24 6.35 -2.43 3.57
C PHE A 24 6.46 -1.47 2.38
N VAL A 25 5.46 -0.63 2.17
CA VAL A 25 5.36 0.26 0.98
C VAL A 25 5.32 1.74 1.34
N HIS A 26 5.26 2.06 2.63
CA HIS A 26 5.22 3.43 3.12
C HIS A 26 6.44 3.72 3.99
N ASN A 27 6.97 4.95 3.90
CA ASN A 27 8.16 5.41 4.63
C ASN A 27 7.98 5.50 6.16
N ASN A 28 6.79 5.19 6.68
CA ASN A 28 6.48 5.12 8.10
C ASN A 28 5.76 3.82 8.47
N SER A 29 6.08 2.74 7.75
CA SER A 29 5.62 1.39 8.05
C SER A 29 6.48 0.76 9.13
N PHE A 30 5.90 0.02 10.06
CA PHE A 30 6.66 -0.75 11.06
C PHE A 30 5.79 -1.83 11.69
N VAL A 31 6.45 -2.80 12.31
CA VAL A 31 5.84 -3.80 13.19
C VAL A 31 6.50 -3.69 14.57
N GLU A 32 5.69 -3.73 15.62
CA GLU A 32 6.11 -3.70 17.02
C GLU A 32 5.88 -5.07 17.66
N LEU A 33 6.94 -5.63 18.23
CA LEU A 33 7.00 -6.95 18.86
C LEU A 33 7.50 -6.82 20.30
N GLU A 34 7.31 -7.89 21.07
CA GLU A 34 7.88 -8.01 22.41
C GLU A 34 9.42 -7.88 22.38
N PRO A 35 10.04 -7.34 23.46
CA PRO A 35 11.49 -7.15 23.53
C PRO A 35 12.29 -8.42 23.20
N LEU A 36 13.38 -8.26 22.46
CA LEU A 36 14.24 -9.37 22.05
C LEU A 36 14.88 -10.04 23.28
N ARG A 37 14.63 -11.34 23.44
CA ARG A 37 15.27 -12.14 24.48
C ARG A 37 16.68 -12.52 24.03
N THR A 38 17.69 -12.11 24.79
CA THR A 38 19.11 -12.26 24.43
C THR A 38 19.84 -13.38 25.18
N LYS A 39 19.13 -14.12 26.05
CA LYS A 39 19.67 -15.24 26.83
C LYS A 39 18.98 -16.54 26.45
N PRO A 40 19.74 -17.65 26.28
CA PRO A 40 21.20 -17.76 26.36
C PRO A 40 21.94 -17.14 25.15
N GLU A 41 21.21 -16.88 24.08
CA GLU A 41 21.64 -16.17 22.89
C GLU A 41 20.43 -15.48 22.25
N ALA A 42 20.66 -14.49 21.40
CA ALA A 42 19.66 -13.96 20.48
C ALA A 42 20.02 -14.41 19.06
N ASN A 43 19.07 -15.02 18.37
CA ASN A 43 19.19 -15.44 16.97
C ASN A 43 18.01 -14.87 16.18
N VAL A 44 18.28 -13.96 15.25
CA VAL A 44 17.27 -13.38 14.37
C VAL A 44 17.63 -13.70 12.93
N THR A 45 16.72 -14.35 12.20
CA THR A 45 16.87 -14.60 10.77
C THR A 45 15.75 -13.89 10.02
N ILE A 46 16.10 -13.11 9.00
CA ILE A 46 15.16 -12.32 8.21
C ILE A 46 15.37 -12.68 6.73
N LEU A 47 14.33 -13.16 6.06
CA LEU A 47 14.29 -13.28 4.61
C LEU A 47 13.60 -12.04 4.04
N PHE A 48 14.30 -11.24 3.23
CA PHE A 48 13.75 -9.99 2.71
C PHE A 48 14.21 -9.70 1.29
N ALA A 49 13.47 -8.86 0.58
CA ALA A 49 13.80 -8.42 -0.76
C ALA A 49 13.46 -6.93 -0.94
N THR A 50 14.36 -6.18 -1.58
CA THR A 50 14.29 -4.71 -1.69
C THR A 50 15.19 -4.19 -2.81
N GLU A 51 14.79 -3.08 -3.42
CA GLU A 51 15.65 -2.27 -4.30
C GLU A 51 16.12 -0.98 -3.61
N GLN A 52 15.57 -0.66 -2.43
CA GLN A 52 15.97 0.54 -1.69
C GLN A 52 17.30 0.32 -1.00
N GLU A 53 18.22 1.27 -1.22
CA GLU A 53 19.56 1.25 -0.63
C GLU A 53 19.57 1.58 0.88
N ASN A 54 18.51 2.20 1.39
CA ASN A 54 18.42 2.67 2.77
C ASN A 54 17.06 2.32 3.39
N GLY A 55 17.06 1.90 4.65
CA GLY A 55 15.82 1.54 5.36
C GLY A 55 16.06 0.73 6.63
N VAL A 56 15.30 1.01 7.68
CA VAL A 56 15.41 0.29 8.96
C VAL A 56 14.87 -1.13 8.83
N LEU A 57 15.71 -2.14 9.08
CA LEU A 57 15.30 -3.55 9.08
C LEU A 57 14.82 -3.99 10.46
N LEU A 58 15.59 -3.67 11.50
CA LEU A 58 15.33 -4.08 12.88
C LEU A 58 15.92 -3.08 13.86
N TYR A 59 15.19 -2.76 14.93
CA TYR A 59 15.69 -1.92 16.02
C TYR A 59 15.12 -2.37 17.36
N ASP A 60 15.97 -2.59 18.34
CA ASP A 60 15.58 -2.80 19.75
C ASP A 60 16.63 -2.14 20.66
N GLY A 61 16.16 -1.44 21.68
CA GLY A 61 17.02 -0.78 22.67
C GLY A 61 16.92 0.75 22.75
N GLN A 62 17.82 1.29 23.56
CA GLN A 62 18.05 2.72 23.85
C GLN A 62 19.57 2.87 24.07
N ASN A 63 20.03 3.07 25.31
CA ASN A 63 21.47 3.15 25.63
C ASN A 63 22.27 1.88 25.28
N GLU A 64 21.64 0.71 25.45
CA GLU A 64 22.10 -0.56 24.89
C GLU A 64 21.13 -0.89 23.76
N HIS A 65 21.64 -1.32 22.60
CA HIS A 65 20.81 -1.54 21.43
C HIS A 65 21.39 -2.54 20.45
N ILE A 66 20.49 -3.03 19.60
CA ILE A 66 20.77 -3.65 18.32
C ILE A 66 19.98 -2.89 17.26
N ALA A 67 20.69 -2.26 16.32
CA ALA A 67 20.09 -1.57 15.19
C ALA A 67 20.64 -2.16 13.90
N VAL A 68 19.74 -2.58 13.02
CA VAL A 68 20.05 -3.16 11.71
C VAL A 68 19.30 -2.36 10.66
N GLU A 69 20.05 -1.79 9.72
CA GLU A 69 19.51 -0.96 8.65
C GLU A 69 20.19 -1.30 7.31
N LEU A 70 19.49 -1.05 6.21
CA LEU A 70 20.13 -0.90 4.92
C LEU A 70 20.82 0.46 4.89
N PHE A 71 22.06 0.47 4.44
CA PHE A 71 22.87 1.66 4.26
C PHE A 71 23.71 1.53 3.00
N ASN A 72 23.44 2.36 1.99
CA ASN A 72 24.06 2.31 0.67
C ASN A 72 24.05 0.89 0.07
N GLY A 73 22.90 0.22 0.16
CA GLY A 73 22.66 -1.11 -0.43
C GLY A 73 23.27 -2.28 0.33
N ARG A 74 23.87 -2.06 1.50
CA ARG A 74 24.44 -3.10 2.39
C ARG A 74 23.68 -3.13 3.71
N ILE A 75 23.79 -4.24 4.44
CA ILE A 75 23.31 -4.29 5.82
C ILE A 75 24.35 -3.63 6.72
N ARG A 76 23.94 -2.62 7.48
CA ARG A 76 24.70 -1.99 8.56
C ARG A 76 24.12 -2.43 9.89
N VAL A 77 24.99 -2.88 10.80
CA VAL A 77 24.66 -3.20 12.19
C VAL A 77 25.35 -2.23 13.13
N SER A 78 24.60 -1.68 14.08
CA SER A 78 25.08 -0.96 15.26
C SER A 78 24.68 -1.76 16.49
N TYR A 79 25.66 -2.17 17.30
CA TYR A 79 25.43 -3.05 18.44
C TYR A 79 26.21 -2.55 19.66
N ASP A 80 25.49 -2.38 20.77
CA ASP A 80 26.02 -1.83 22.02
C ASP A 80 25.55 -2.65 23.22
N VAL A 81 26.51 -3.25 23.95
CA VAL A 81 26.27 -3.99 25.21
C VAL A 81 26.81 -3.22 26.43
N GLY A 82 26.75 -1.90 26.36
CA GLY A 82 27.29 -0.96 27.33
C GLY A 82 28.75 -0.61 27.06
N ASN A 83 29.16 -0.55 25.79
CA ASN A 83 30.49 -0.12 25.35
C ASN A 83 30.45 1.30 24.77
N TYR A 84 31.57 2.01 24.87
CA TYR A 84 31.75 3.27 24.15
C TYR A 84 33.18 3.31 23.59
N PRO A 85 33.37 3.51 22.27
CA PRO A 85 32.35 3.77 21.25
C PRO A 85 31.49 2.53 20.91
N VAL A 86 30.36 2.76 20.23
CA VAL A 86 29.49 1.70 19.70
C VAL A 86 30.18 0.89 18.60
N SER A 87 29.97 -0.42 18.57
CA SER A 87 30.51 -1.26 17.50
C SER A 87 29.61 -1.20 16.27
N THR A 88 30.19 -0.89 15.11
CA THR A 88 29.48 -0.88 13.82
C THR A 88 30.10 -1.91 12.87
N MET A 89 29.26 -2.64 12.17
CA MET A 89 29.66 -3.64 11.17
C MET A 89 28.79 -3.51 9.91
N TYR A 90 29.31 -3.94 8.75
CA TYR A 90 28.60 -3.93 7.47
C TYR A 90 28.64 -5.31 6.82
N SER A 91 27.65 -5.71 6.03
CA SER A 91 27.74 -6.92 5.19
C SER A 91 28.80 -6.77 4.08
N PHE A 92 29.30 -7.90 3.57
CA PHE A 92 30.11 -7.93 2.35
C PHE A 92 29.25 -7.88 1.09
N GLU A 93 28.01 -8.30 1.22
CA GLU A 93 27.02 -8.45 0.18
C GLU A 93 26.25 -7.13 0.01
N MET A 94 25.98 -6.79 -1.24
CA MET A 94 24.94 -5.82 -1.60
C MET A 94 23.61 -6.57 -1.62
N VAL A 95 22.59 -6.02 -0.98
CA VAL A 95 21.29 -6.69 -0.75
C VAL A 95 20.09 -5.90 -1.27
N SER A 96 20.37 -4.83 -2.03
CA SER A 96 19.37 -3.93 -2.61
C SER A 96 19.21 -4.17 -4.11
N ASP A 97 19.24 -5.44 -4.54
CA ASP A 97 19.19 -5.85 -5.95
C ASP A 97 17.80 -6.35 -6.40
N GLY A 98 16.79 -6.18 -5.54
CA GLY A 98 15.42 -6.64 -5.77
C GLY A 98 15.18 -8.10 -5.41
N LYS A 99 16.23 -8.91 -5.19
CA LYS A 99 16.12 -10.34 -4.91
C LYS A 99 15.97 -10.62 -3.43
N TYR A 100 15.54 -11.84 -3.12
CA TYR A 100 15.48 -12.32 -1.76
C TYR A 100 16.86 -12.64 -1.20
N HIS A 101 17.16 -12.02 -0.06
CA HIS A 101 18.34 -12.25 0.74
C HIS A 101 17.96 -12.77 2.13
N VAL A 102 18.79 -13.65 2.69
CA VAL A 102 18.66 -14.15 4.06
C VAL A 102 19.72 -13.46 4.92
N ALA A 103 19.31 -12.68 5.91
CA ALA A 103 20.19 -12.12 6.92
C ALA A 103 20.03 -12.86 8.25
N GLU A 104 21.11 -13.50 8.71
CA GLU A 104 21.21 -14.19 9.99
C GLU A 104 22.04 -13.34 10.96
N LEU A 105 21.43 -12.97 12.08
CA LEU A 105 21.98 -12.12 13.14
C LEU A 105 22.07 -12.96 14.42
N ILE A 106 23.29 -13.20 14.91
CA ILE A 106 23.52 -14.04 16.08
C ILE A 106 24.29 -13.22 17.13
N ALA A 107 23.66 -13.00 18.28
CA ALA A 107 24.23 -12.32 19.42
C ALA A 107 24.43 -13.32 20.56
N ILE A 108 25.70 -13.62 20.88
CA ILE A 108 26.08 -14.51 21.98
C ILE A 108 27.02 -13.74 22.88
N LYS A 109 26.54 -13.43 24.09
CA LYS A 109 27.25 -12.59 25.04
C LYS A 109 27.66 -11.24 24.40
N LYS A 110 28.96 -10.97 24.36
CA LYS A 110 29.56 -9.77 23.74
C LYS A 110 29.88 -9.93 22.25
N ASN A 111 29.75 -11.14 21.73
CA ASN A 111 30.02 -11.41 20.32
C ASN A 111 28.73 -11.23 19.51
N PHE A 112 28.87 -10.56 18.37
CA PHE A 112 27.81 -10.42 17.40
C PHE A 112 28.31 -10.92 16.05
N THR A 113 27.51 -11.75 15.39
CA THR A 113 27.80 -12.34 14.08
C THR A 113 26.68 -12.02 13.10
N LEU A 114 27.04 -11.54 11.90
CA LEU A 114 26.17 -11.35 10.75
C LEU A 114 26.57 -12.33 9.65
N ARG A 115 25.61 -13.03 9.07
CA ARG A 115 25.78 -13.81 7.83
C ARG A 115 24.67 -13.46 6.85
N VAL A 116 25.02 -13.29 5.58
CA VAL A 116 24.08 -13.01 4.50
C VAL A 116 24.17 -14.14 3.48
N ASP A 117 23.03 -14.65 3.01
CA ASP A 117 22.89 -15.68 1.96
C ASP A 117 23.74 -16.94 2.16
N HIS A 118 23.90 -17.36 3.42
CA HIS A 118 24.78 -18.47 3.80
C HIS A 118 26.26 -18.28 3.38
N GLY A 119 26.66 -17.05 3.06
CA GLY A 119 28.00 -16.65 2.69
C GLY A 119 28.94 -16.50 3.88
N GLN A 120 29.95 -15.64 3.73
CA GLN A 120 30.97 -15.44 4.76
C GLN A 120 30.39 -14.69 5.97
N ALA A 121 30.50 -15.29 7.15
CA ALA A 121 30.10 -14.63 8.37
C ALA A 121 31.10 -13.53 8.78
N ARG A 122 30.58 -12.37 9.18
CA ARG A 122 31.34 -11.33 9.87
C ARG A 122 31.00 -11.33 11.34
N SER A 123 32.01 -11.12 12.20
CA SER A 123 31.80 -11.01 13.63
C SER A 123 32.51 -9.79 14.22
N MET A 124 31.96 -9.29 15.32
CA MET A 124 32.56 -8.26 16.16
C MET A 124 32.41 -8.63 17.62
N ILE A 125 33.43 -8.34 18.42
CA ILE A 125 33.45 -8.59 19.86
C ILE A 125 33.39 -7.24 20.57
N ASN A 126 32.43 -7.07 21.45
CA ASN A 126 32.21 -5.84 22.19
C ASN A 126 32.93 -5.88 23.55
N GLU A 127 33.33 -4.72 24.04
CA GLU A 127 34.05 -4.57 25.31
C GLU A 127 33.16 -4.01 26.43
N GLY A 128 31.84 -4.02 26.23
CA GLY A 128 30.88 -3.41 27.15
C GLY A 128 30.90 -4.05 28.54
N LYS A 129 30.39 -3.32 29.54
CA LYS A 129 30.37 -3.79 30.93
C LYS A 129 29.46 -5.00 31.15
N HIS A 130 28.50 -5.22 30.26
CA HIS A 130 27.56 -6.33 30.37
C HIS A 130 27.98 -7.51 29.49
N ASP A 131 27.83 -8.72 30.03
CA ASP A 131 28.10 -9.94 29.29
C ASP A 131 27.06 -10.20 28.20
N TYR A 132 25.81 -9.78 28.37
CA TYR A 132 24.73 -9.94 27.41
C TYR A 132 24.04 -8.61 27.20
N LEU A 133 23.56 -8.37 25.98
CA LEU A 133 22.71 -7.24 25.63
C LEU A 133 21.43 -7.22 26.47
N ARG A 134 21.12 -6.09 27.13
CA ARG A 134 19.93 -5.95 27.98
C ARG A 134 18.91 -5.03 27.31
N LEU A 135 17.82 -5.64 26.84
CA LEU A 135 16.75 -4.94 26.13
C LEU A 135 15.47 -4.96 26.96
N THR A 136 14.82 -3.80 27.05
CA THR A 136 13.53 -3.61 27.75
C THR A 136 12.51 -2.86 26.91
N SER A 137 12.92 -2.21 25.82
CA SER A 137 12.03 -1.55 24.88
C SER A 137 11.43 -2.57 23.89
N PRO A 138 10.33 -2.23 23.21
CA PRO A 138 9.79 -3.06 22.15
C PRO A 138 10.77 -3.26 20.99
N LEU A 139 10.72 -4.44 20.37
CA LEU A 139 11.44 -4.74 19.15
C LEU A 139 10.65 -4.20 17.95
N TYR A 140 11.27 -3.36 17.13
CA TYR A 140 10.67 -2.83 15.92
C TYR A 140 11.27 -3.47 14.67
N VAL A 141 10.42 -3.84 13.71
CA VAL A 141 10.81 -4.48 12.44
C VAL A 141 10.29 -3.66 11.26
N GLY A 142 11.14 -3.48 10.25
CA GLY A 142 10.85 -2.79 8.99
C GLY A 142 10.65 -1.26 9.12
N GLY A 143 10.85 -0.69 10.30
CA GLY A 143 10.73 0.74 10.58
C GLY A 143 10.66 1.00 12.08
N ILE A 144 10.56 2.26 12.47
CA ILE A 144 10.51 2.68 13.88
C ILE A 144 9.53 3.85 14.04
N PRO A 145 8.72 3.91 15.12
CA PRO A 145 7.87 5.07 15.38
C PRO A 145 8.68 6.33 15.68
N SER A 146 8.06 7.50 15.53
CA SER A 146 8.75 8.79 15.52
C SER A 146 9.55 9.09 16.78
N GLU A 147 9.03 8.77 17.97
CA GLU A 147 9.67 9.09 19.24
C GLU A 147 10.94 8.25 19.49
N PRO A 148 10.90 6.90 19.53
CA PRO A 148 12.13 6.11 19.66
C PRO A 148 13.04 6.24 18.44
N GLY A 149 12.49 6.52 17.24
CA GLY A 149 13.27 6.85 16.05
C GLY A 149 14.13 8.10 16.23
N GLN A 150 13.56 9.17 16.76
CA GLN A 150 14.31 10.41 16.98
C GLN A 150 15.44 10.20 18.01
N GLU A 151 15.21 9.41 19.05
CA GLU A 151 16.24 9.02 20.02
C GLU A 151 17.36 8.22 19.34
N ALA A 152 17.01 7.17 18.61
CA ALA A 152 17.97 6.33 17.88
C ALA A 152 18.83 7.11 16.87
N PHE A 153 18.23 8.10 16.18
CA PHE A 153 18.96 8.98 15.27
C PHE A 153 19.91 9.92 16.01
N THR A 154 19.43 10.55 17.09
CA THR A 154 20.22 11.53 17.88
C THR A 154 21.41 10.86 18.56
N GLN A 155 21.24 9.61 18.99
CA GLN A 155 22.31 8.79 19.58
C GLN A 155 23.14 8.04 18.52
N TRP A 156 22.92 8.29 17.22
CA TRP A 156 23.67 7.71 16.10
C TRP A 156 23.59 6.18 15.98
N HIS A 157 22.53 5.57 16.52
CA HIS A 157 22.26 4.13 16.35
C HIS A 157 21.93 3.86 14.88
N LEU A 158 21.01 4.66 14.34
CA LEU A 158 20.55 4.64 12.96
C LEU A 158 21.06 5.87 12.20
N ARG A 159 21.34 5.71 10.90
CA ARG A 159 21.75 6.81 10.01
C ARG A 159 20.56 7.45 9.30
N ASN A 160 19.47 6.71 9.15
CA ASN A 160 18.24 7.19 8.56
C ASN A 160 17.04 6.56 9.28
N LEU A 161 15.91 7.28 9.31
CA LEU A 161 14.65 6.85 9.92
C LEU A 161 13.61 6.41 8.89
N THR A 162 13.97 6.34 7.61
CA THR A 162 13.11 5.75 6.59
C THR A 162 12.82 4.29 6.91
N SER A 163 11.54 3.93 6.96
CA SER A 163 11.13 2.52 7.01
C SER A 163 11.71 1.74 5.84
N PHE A 164 11.97 0.45 6.07
CA PHE A 164 12.22 -0.49 5.00
C PHE A 164 11.09 -0.43 3.96
N HIS A 165 11.45 -0.54 2.69
CA HIS A 165 10.50 -0.60 1.59
C HIS A 165 10.81 -1.82 0.73
N GLY A 166 9.94 -2.81 0.79
CA GLY A 166 10.15 -4.10 0.15
C GLY A 166 9.28 -5.16 0.79
N CYS A 167 9.71 -6.41 0.62
CA CYS A 167 9.05 -7.57 1.21
C CYS A 167 9.91 -8.17 2.32
N MET A 168 9.29 -8.57 3.44
CA MET A 168 9.87 -9.50 4.40
C MET A 168 9.01 -10.76 4.48
N LYS A 169 9.66 -11.92 4.38
CA LYS A 169 9.11 -13.26 4.61
C LYS A 169 9.87 -13.91 5.77
N GLU A 170 9.23 -14.86 6.43
CA GLU A 170 9.90 -15.81 7.33
C GLU A 170 10.86 -15.16 8.35
N LEU A 171 10.35 -14.25 9.18
CA LEU A 171 11.10 -13.74 10.32
C LEU A 171 11.17 -14.83 11.41
N TRP A 172 12.37 -15.23 11.79
CA TRP A 172 12.61 -16.13 12.91
C TRP A 172 13.31 -15.39 14.04
N ILE A 173 12.79 -15.53 15.26
CA ILE A 173 13.41 -14.99 16.47
C ILE A 173 13.57 -16.14 17.46
N ASN A 174 14.81 -16.41 17.86
CA ASN A 174 15.21 -17.49 18.78
C ASN A 174 14.58 -18.84 18.40
N HIS A 175 14.75 -19.22 17.13
CA HIS A 175 14.24 -20.45 16.52
C HIS A 175 12.71 -20.57 16.46
N LYS A 176 11.97 -19.49 16.75
CA LYS A 176 10.52 -19.44 16.60
C LYS A 176 10.15 -18.57 15.40
N PRO A 177 9.30 -19.06 14.49
CA PRO A 177 8.78 -18.22 13.42
C PRO A 177 7.87 -17.17 14.04
N VAL A 178 8.02 -15.93 13.60
CA VAL A 178 7.16 -14.82 14.03
C VAL A 178 5.87 -14.88 13.25
N ASP A 179 4.76 -14.96 13.98
CA ASP A 179 3.42 -14.74 13.44
C ASP A 179 3.03 -13.28 13.68
N PHE A 180 3.03 -12.49 12.60
CA PHE A 180 2.75 -11.07 12.66
C PHE A 180 1.32 -10.77 13.13
N VAL A 181 0.37 -11.72 13.07
CA VAL A 181 -0.97 -11.54 13.66
C VAL A 181 -0.87 -11.18 15.15
N ASN A 182 0.13 -11.70 15.85
CA ASN A 182 0.33 -11.47 17.29
C ASN A 182 1.21 -10.26 17.60
N ALA A 183 1.58 -9.46 16.60
CA ALA A 183 2.33 -8.23 16.82
C ALA A 183 1.52 -7.24 17.68
N ALA A 184 2.17 -6.57 18.62
CA ALA A 184 1.54 -5.56 19.46
C ALA A 184 0.96 -4.41 18.63
N ARG A 185 1.66 -4.05 17.54
CA ARG A 185 1.22 -3.03 16.59
C ARG A 185 1.75 -3.30 15.19
N GLN A 186 0.89 -3.05 14.21
CA GLN A 186 1.24 -3.01 12.79
C GLN A 186 0.84 -1.66 12.21
N GLN A 187 1.80 -0.90 11.67
CA GLN A 187 1.56 0.39 11.06
C GLN A 187 1.80 0.28 9.55
N LYS A 188 0.74 0.45 8.75
CA LYS A 188 0.82 0.61 7.29
C LYS A 188 1.58 -0.52 6.54
N VAL A 189 1.60 -1.72 7.10
CA VAL A 189 2.06 -2.93 6.40
C VAL A 189 0.90 -3.62 5.70
N THR A 190 1.19 -4.33 4.61
CA THR A 190 0.19 -5.14 3.91
C THR A 190 0.60 -6.61 4.01
N PRO A 191 -0.31 -7.53 4.38
CA PRO A 191 -0.06 -8.97 4.33
C PRO A 191 0.42 -9.44 2.96
N GLY A 192 1.43 -10.30 2.92
CA GLY A 192 1.94 -10.88 1.68
C GLY A 192 3.08 -10.12 1.04
N CYS A 193 3.61 -10.74 -0.02
CA CYS A 193 4.68 -10.19 -0.86
C CYS A 193 4.39 -10.32 -2.36
N SER A 194 3.12 -10.17 -2.72
CA SER A 194 2.61 -10.30 -4.08
C SER A 194 2.99 -9.13 -5.00
N LEU A 195 3.77 -8.16 -4.53
CA LEU A 195 4.18 -7.00 -5.32
C LEU A 195 5.53 -7.20 -6.04
N MET A 196 6.27 -8.27 -5.74
CA MET A 196 7.59 -8.54 -6.34
C MET A 196 7.66 -9.87 -7.10
N GLN A 197 6.60 -10.68 -7.08
CA GLN A 197 6.55 -11.96 -7.81
C GLN A 197 5.97 -11.85 -9.22
N ASP A 198 5.38 -10.70 -9.57
CA ASP A 198 4.92 -10.44 -10.94
C ASP A 198 6.08 -10.32 -11.96
N GLU A 199 7.34 -10.22 -11.49
CA GLU A 199 8.54 -10.11 -12.33
C GLU A 199 9.34 -11.42 -12.48
N GLU A 200 9.35 -12.31 -11.46
CA GLU A 200 10.15 -13.54 -11.50
C GLU A 200 9.42 -14.73 -12.13
N GLU A 201 8.10 -14.86 -11.95
CA GLU A 201 7.32 -15.93 -12.62
C GLU A 201 7.12 -15.67 -14.13
N GLN A 202 7.53 -14.50 -14.64
CA GLN A 202 7.61 -14.20 -16.08
C GLN A 202 8.94 -14.64 -16.73
N MET A 203 9.93 -15.16 -15.99
CA MET A 203 11.26 -15.47 -16.55
C MET A 203 11.58 -16.97 -16.75
N GLU A 204 10.84 -17.91 -16.16
CA GLU A 204 11.10 -19.35 -16.35
C GLU A 204 10.26 -20.01 -17.45
N GLU A 205 9.09 -19.47 -17.81
CA GLU A 205 8.31 -19.98 -18.96
C GLU A 205 8.84 -19.47 -20.33
N ASP A 206 9.68 -18.43 -20.36
CA ASP A 206 10.20 -17.78 -21.58
C ASP A 206 11.44 -18.45 -22.20
N ARG A 207 11.97 -19.54 -21.61
CA ARG A 207 13.24 -20.16 -22.08
C ARG A 207 13.09 -21.29 -23.08
N ALA A 208 11.88 -21.62 -23.52
CA ALA A 208 11.68 -22.74 -24.42
C ALA A 208 10.62 -22.54 -25.51
N VAL A 209 10.59 -21.40 -26.22
CA VAL A 209 10.31 -21.35 -27.68
C VAL A 209 10.90 -20.07 -28.25
N ILE A 210 11.92 -20.18 -29.11
CA ILE A 210 12.23 -19.15 -30.10
C ILE A 210 11.46 -19.54 -31.36
N GLU A 211 10.52 -18.69 -31.80
CA GLU A 211 10.44 -18.12 -33.15
C GLU A 211 9.14 -17.28 -33.33
N ASP A 212 9.34 -16.06 -33.84
CA ASP A 212 8.41 -15.09 -34.43
C ASP A 212 7.41 -14.25 -33.58
N ASP A 213 7.75 -12.95 -33.52
CA ASP A 213 6.90 -11.75 -33.69
C ASP A 213 5.62 -11.58 -32.84
N ASP A 214 5.72 -10.80 -31.75
CA ASP A 214 4.95 -9.55 -31.50
C ASP A 214 5.15 -9.08 -30.04
N VAL A 215 6.01 -8.09 -29.82
CA VAL A 215 6.13 -7.41 -28.52
C VAL A 215 4.92 -6.48 -28.35
N GLU A 216 3.86 -6.92 -27.67
CA GLU A 216 2.79 -6.02 -27.25
C GLU A 216 3.31 -5.09 -26.13
N MET A 217 3.80 -3.93 -26.56
CA MET A 217 4.14 -2.78 -25.71
C MET A 217 2.97 -2.50 -24.73
N ASN A 218 3.19 -2.68 -23.42
CA ASN A 218 2.14 -2.43 -22.41
C ASN A 218 1.83 -0.93 -22.31
N ALA A 219 0.87 -0.49 -23.11
CA ALA A 219 0.47 0.89 -23.28
C ALA A 219 0.06 1.62 -21.99
N CYS A 220 -0.27 0.88 -20.92
CA CYS A 220 -0.71 1.46 -19.64
C CYS A 220 0.42 1.69 -18.63
N HIS A 221 1.65 1.28 -18.96
CA HIS A 221 2.83 1.59 -18.16
C HIS A 221 3.06 3.11 -18.11
N ASN A 222 3.21 3.68 -16.92
CA ASN A 222 3.31 5.14 -16.70
C ASN A 222 2.14 5.97 -17.29
N ASN A 223 0.93 5.43 -17.29
CA ASN A 223 -0.23 6.15 -17.80
C ASN A 223 -0.49 7.47 -17.04
N GLN A 224 -1.00 8.47 -17.77
CA GLN A 224 -1.29 9.80 -17.24
C GLN A 224 -2.69 9.92 -16.59
N CYS A 225 -3.40 8.81 -16.37
CA CYS A 225 -4.78 8.86 -15.88
C CYS A 225 -4.86 9.50 -14.50
N ARG A 226 -5.60 10.60 -14.38
CA ARG A 226 -5.70 11.39 -13.14
C ARG A 226 -6.70 10.80 -12.16
N ARG A 227 -6.55 11.19 -10.88
CA ARG A 227 -7.50 10.92 -9.78
C ARG A 227 -7.78 9.43 -9.54
N GLY A 228 -6.79 8.57 -9.78
CA GLY A 228 -6.92 7.12 -9.64
C GLY A 228 -7.98 6.53 -10.56
N SER A 229 -8.01 7.00 -11.82
CA SER A 229 -8.84 6.46 -12.90
C SER A 229 -8.15 5.25 -13.53
N LYS A 230 -8.93 4.29 -14.04
CA LYS A 230 -8.39 3.00 -14.52
C LYS A 230 -7.85 3.14 -15.96
N CYS A 231 -6.59 2.82 -16.20
CA CYS A 231 -6.05 2.74 -17.56
C CYS A 231 -6.60 1.50 -18.29
N ILE A 232 -6.84 1.62 -19.59
CA ILE A 232 -7.25 0.53 -20.48
C ILE A 232 -6.31 0.57 -21.69
N PRO A 233 -5.54 -0.49 -21.97
CA PRO A 233 -4.74 -0.57 -23.18
C PRO A 233 -5.65 -0.63 -24.43
N LYS A 234 -5.14 -0.11 -25.54
CA LYS A 234 -5.75 -0.11 -26.88
C LYS A 234 -4.76 -0.75 -27.85
N ARG A 235 -5.25 -1.09 -29.04
CA ARG A 235 -4.41 -1.64 -30.12
C ARG A 235 -3.33 -0.61 -30.51
N GLN A 236 -2.18 -1.09 -31.00
CA GLN A 236 -1.03 -0.28 -31.44
C GLN A 236 -0.27 0.46 -30.31
N GLY A 237 -0.29 -0.04 -29.07
CA GLY A 237 0.46 0.57 -27.97
C GLY A 237 -0.15 1.86 -27.43
N GLU A 238 -1.37 2.22 -27.83
CA GLU A 238 -2.12 3.33 -27.27
C GLU A 238 -2.88 2.93 -25.99
N TYR A 239 -3.22 3.90 -25.13
CA TYR A 239 -4.05 3.65 -23.95
C TYR A 239 -5.16 4.69 -23.79
N ALA A 240 -6.22 4.29 -23.09
CA ALA A 240 -7.35 5.15 -22.76
C ALA A 240 -7.66 5.12 -21.26
N CYS A 241 -8.03 6.27 -20.69
CA CYS A 241 -8.40 6.35 -19.28
C CYS A 241 -9.91 6.14 -19.07
N ARG A 242 -10.28 5.18 -18.23
CA ARG A 242 -11.64 4.97 -17.73
C ARG A 242 -11.90 5.90 -16.54
N CYS A 243 -12.53 7.02 -16.81
CA CYS A 243 -12.80 8.04 -15.80
C CYS A 243 -13.84 7.60 -14.76
N ARG A 244 -13.68 8.13 -13.55
CA ARG A 244 -14.71 8.03 -12.50
C ARG A 244 -16.01 8.71 -12.96
N PRO A 245 -17.18 8.31 -12.42
CA PRO A 245 -18.46 8.90 -12.83
C PRO A 245 -18.46 10.43 -12.74
N GLY A 246 -18.76 11.08 -13.86
CA GLY A 246 -18.82 12.54 -14.00
C GLY A 246 -17.51 13.21 -14.44
N TRP A 247 -16.37 12.54 -14.33
CA TRP A 247 -15.11 13.08 -14.85
C TRP A 247 -14.98 12.79 -16.36
N GLY A 248 -14.37 13.72 -17.08
CA GLY A 248 -14.13 13.64 -18.52
C GLY A 248 -12.71 14.07 -18.90
N GLY A 249 -12.42 14.08 -20.20
CA GLY A 249 -11.08 14.38 -20.72
C GLY A 249 -10.27 13.12 -21.05
N ARG A 250 -9.20 13.28 -21.84
CA ARG A 250 -8.35 12.16 -22.32
C ARG A 250 -7.70 11.40 -21.17
N TYR A 251 -7.36 12.13 -20.11
CA TYR A 251 -6.70 11.60 -18.92
C TYR A 251 -7.54 11.81 -17.65
N CYS A 252 -8.85 12.02 -17.80
CA CYS A 252 -9.77 12.26 -16.69
C CYS A 252 -9.47 13.53 -15.88
N GLU A 253 -9.01 14.58 -16.56
CA GLU A 253 -8.62 15.87 -16.01
C GLU A 253 -9.80 16.85 -15.84
N GLN A 254 -10.88 16.66 -16.59
CA GLN A 254 -12.03 17.56 -16.59
C GLN A 254 -13.04 17.16 -15.50
N ALA A 255 -13.29 18.09 -14.58
CA ALA A 255 -14.24 17.87 -13.50
C ALA A 255 -15.70 17.94 -13.99
N PRO A 256 -16.64 17.19 -13.37
CA PRO A 256 -18.06 17.30 -13.65
C PRO A 256 -18.59 18.70 -13.34
N SER A 257 -19.40 19.26 -14.24
CA SER A 257 -20.12 20.53 -14.03
C SER A 257 -21.62 20.35 -13.81
N CYS A 258 -22.08 19.10 -13.67
CA CYS A 258 -23.50 18.78 -13.49
C CYS A 258 -24.10 19.45 -12.24
N ARG A 259 -25.02 20.37 -12.49
CA ARG A 259 -25.71 21.18 -11.48
C ARG A 259 -27.21 21.21 -11.73
N LYS A 260 -27.94 21.67 -10.71
CA LYS A 260 -29.39 21.84 -10.77
C LYS A 260 -29.69 23.29 -11.15
N GLU A 261 -30.28 23.49 -12.32
CA GLU A 261 -30.77 24.78 -12.79
C GLU A 261 -32.23 24.95 -12.39
N GLN A 262 -32.58 26.04 -11.69
CA GLN A 262 -33.92 26.24 -11.16
C GLN A 262 -34.65 27.34 -11.92
N THR A 263 -35.85 27.04 -12.40
CA THR A 263 -36.72 28.01 -13.07
C THR A 263 -38.03 28.16 -12.33
N ARG A 264 -38.70 29.30 -12.54
CA ARG A 264 -40.02 29.57 -12.00
C ARG A 264 -40.93 30.05 -13.11
N GLU A 265 -41.67 29.10 -13.67
CA GLU A 265 -42.50 29.32 -14.85
C GLU A 265 -43.86 28.65 -14.71
N TYR A 266 -44.79 28.98 -15.60
CA TYR A 266 -46.09 28.32 -15.62
C TYR A 266 -45.95 26.95 -16.29
N TYR A 267 -46.29 25.89 -15.55
CA TYR A 267 -46.37 24.54 -16.10
C TYR A 267 -47.55 24.44 -17.07
N MET A 268 -47.33 23.82 -18.22
CA MET A 268 -48.30 23.64 -19.30
C MET A 268 -48.28 22.20 -19.81
N GLU A 269 -49.44 21.59 -19.97
CA GLU A 269 -49.61 20.21 -20.44
C GLU A 269 -50.99 20.09 -21.13
N ASN A 270 -51.05 19.44 -22.30
CA ASN A 270 -52.30 19.18 -23.04
C ASN A 270 -53.21 20.42 -23.24
N GLY A 271 -52.64 21.59 -23.51
CA GLY A 271 -53.41 22.84 -23.68
C GLY A 271 -53.94 23.44 -22.36
N CYS A 272 -53.49 22.94 -21.21
CA CYS A 272 -53.87 23.41 -19.88
C CYS A 272 -52.67 24.02 -19.16
N ARG A 273 -52.90 25.08 -18.38
CA ARG A 273 -51.85 25.86 -17.69
C ARG A 273 -52.08 25.92 -16.18
N SER A 274 -50.99 25.88 -15.43
CA SER A 274 -51.01 26.07 -13.97
C SER A 274 -51.46 27.47 -13.56
N ARG A 275 -52.13 27.58 -12.39
CA ARG A 275 -52.58 28.88 -11.86
C ARG A 275 -51.46 29.80 -11.40
N LYS A 276 -50.37 29.23 -10.89
CA LYS A 276 -49.24 29.97 -10.33
C LYS A 276 -47.95 29.37 -10.89
N PRO A 277 -46.88 30.18 -11.08
CA PRO A 277 -45.58 29.68 -11.48
C PRO A 277 -45.07 28.59 -10.53
N VAL A 278 -44.68 27.46 -11.11
CA VAL A 278 -44.14 26.29 -10.40
C VAL A 278 -42.61 26.42 -10.39
N LYS A 279 -42.00 26.15 -9.22
CA LYS A 279 -40.54 26.06 -9.09
C LYS A 279 -40.09 24.73 -9.69
N LEU A 280 -39.70 24.76 -10.96
CA LEU A 280 -39.16 23.62 -11.68
C LEU A 280 -37.63 23.63 -11.58
N ALA A 281 -37.04 22.50 -11.91
CA ALA A 281 -35.59 22.40 -12.00
C ALA A 281 -35.19 21.37 -13.05
N LYS A 282 -34.14 21.69 -13.79
CA LYS A 282 -33.50 20.81 -14.77
C LYS A 282 -32.07 20.51 -14.30
N CYS A 283 -31.53 19.40 -14.77
CA CYS A 283 -30.13 19.07 -14.53
C CYS A 283 -29.34 19.44 -15.77
N GLU A 284 -28.38 20.33 -15.61
CA GLU A 284 -27.55 20.87 -16.69
C GLU A 284 -26.08 20.80 -16.32
N GLY A 285 -25.22 20.63 -17.34
CA GLY A 285 -23.78 20.51 -17.19
C GLY A 285 -23.20 19.23 -17.78
N ASN A 286 -21.88 19.12 -17.72
CA ASN A 286 -21.11 18.05 -18.33
C ASN A 286 -20.77 16.94 -17.32
N CYS A 287 -20.76 15.70 -17.79
CA CYS A 287 -20.46 14.50 -17.02
C CYS A 287 -19.47 13.56 -17.77
N GLY A 288 -18.72 14.08 -18.74
CA GLY A 288 -17.81 13.28 -19.57
C GLY A 288 -18.59 12.26 -20.41
N SER A 289 -18.29 10.97 -20.23
CA SER A 289 -19.00 9.86 -20.90
C SER A 289 -20.31 9.45 -20.21
N SER A 290 -20.74 10.18 -19.18
CA SER A 290 -21.99 9.97 -18.43
C SER A 290 -22.97 11.12 -18.68
N CYS A 291 -24.20 11.00 -18.19
CA CYS A 291 -25.23 12.03 -18.35
C CYS A 291 -25.54 12.77 -17.04
N CYS A 292 -25.79 14.08 -17.12
CA CYS A 292 -26.27 14.87 -16.00
C CYS A 292 -27.79 14.70 -15.84
N ARG A 293 -28.23 13.98 -14.81
CA ARG A 293 -29.66 13.67 -14.60
C ARG A 293 -30.09 13.83 -13.15
N ALA A 294 -31.40 13.81 -12.95
CA ALA A 294 -32.01 13.87 -11.64
C ALA A 294 -31.74 12.57 -10.87
N ARG A 295 -30.95 12.66 -9.79
CA ARG A 295 -30.72 11.54 -8.86
C ARG A 295 -31.86 11.38 -7.86
N LYS A 296 -32.52 12.49 -7.53
CA LYS A 296 -33.65 12.51 -6.60
C LYS A 296 -34.70 13.47 -7.12
N THR A 297 -35.93 12.97 -7.31
CA THR A 297 -37.13 13.75 -7.63
C THR A 297 -38.10 13.71 -6.45
N LYS A 298 -39.05 14.64 -6.44
CA LYS A 298 -40.19 14.63 -5.53
C LYS A 298 -41.44 14.98 -6.32
N ARG A 299 -42.45 14.11 -6.30
CA ARG A 299 -43.76 14.39 -6.89
C ARG A 299 -44.44 15.54 -6.18
N ARG A 300 -45.04 16.44 -6.96
CA ARG A 300 -45.83 17.57 -6.49
C ARG A 300 -47.10 17.68 -7.31
N LYS A 301 -48.24 17.69 -6.62
CA LYS A 301 -49.55 17.95 -7.22
C LYS A 301 -49.64 19.40 -7.71
N VAL A 302 -49.92 19.59 -9.00
CA VAL A 302 -50.11 20.89 -9.66
C VAL A 302 -51.51 20.94 -10.27
N ARG A 303 -52.26 22.00 -9.95
CA ARG A 303 -53.60 22.24 -10.50
C ARG A 303 -53.50 22.98 -11.83
N LEU A 304 -54.13 22.44 -12.88
CA LEU A 304 -54.18 23.01 -14.22
C LEU A 304 -55.59 23.51 -14.56
N ILE A 305 -55.64 24.52 -15.44
CA ILE A 305 -56.86 25.06 -16.04
C ILE A 305 -56.68 25.02 -17.56
N CYS A 306 -57.64 24.43 -18.27
CA CYS A 306 -57.64 24.26 -19.72
C CYS A 306 -58.42 25.38 -20.41
N ASN A 307 -58.22 25.51 -21.73
CA ASN A 307 -58.89 26.53 -22.53
C ASN A 307 -60.41 26.35 -22.61
N ASP A 308 -60.91 25.13 -22.45
CA ASP A 308 -62.34 24.78 -22.37
C ASP A 308 -62.95 25.01 -20.96
N GLY A 309 -62.16 25.55 -20.03
CA GLY A 309 -62.59 25.83 -18.65
C GLY A 309 -62.48 24.63 -17.69
N THR A 310 -62.14 23.44 -18.19
CA THR A 310 -61.94 22.24 -17.36
C THR A 310 -60.73 22.39 -16.44
N ARG A 311 -60.73 21.68 -15.31
CA ARG A 311 -59.69 21.76 -14.28
C ARG A 311 -59.36 20.37 -13.76
N TYR A 312 -58.08 20.07 -13.66
CA TYR A 312 -57.61 18.83 -13.05
C TYR A 312 -56.29 19.05 -12.31
N THR A 313 -55.89 18.03 -11.53
CA THR A 313 -54.61 18.04 -10.81
C THR A 313 -53.74 16.91 -11.35
N THR A 314 -52.51 17.22 -11.70
CA THR A 314 -51.52 16.25 -12.16
C THR A 314 -50.32 16.23 -11.22
N ASP A 315 -49.61 15.11 -11.18
CA ASP A 315 -48.37 14.96 -10.42
C ASP A 315 -47.17 15.34 -11.30
N VAL A 316 -46.43 16.37 -10.89
CA VAL A 316 -45.23 16.84 -11.58
C VAL A 316 -43.99 16.46 -10.77
N ASP A 317 -43.01 15.84 -11.42
CA ASP A 317 -41.74 15.48 -10.80
C ASP A 317 -40.82 16.70 -10.66
N ILE A 318 -40.54 17.10 -9.43
CA ILE A 318 -39.63 18.21 -9.12
C ILE A 318 -38.24 17.66 -8.79
N VAL A 319 -37.25 18.02 -9.61
CA VAL A 319 -35.85 17.66 -9.40
C VAL A 319 -35.32 18.26 -8.10
N ARG A 320 -34.80 17.42 -7.21
CA ARG A 320 -34.20 17.81 -5.91
C ARG A 320 -32.69 17.78 -5.93
N LYS A 321 -32.09 16.77 -6.57
CA LYS A 321 -30.64 16.59 -6.68
C LYS A 321 -30.27 16.10 -8.08
N CYS A 322 -29.26 16.72 -8.67
CA CYS A 322 -28.63 16.30 -9.92
C CYS A 322 -27.32 15.56 -9.62
N SER A 323 -26.97 14.57 -10.45
CA SER A 323 -25.64 13.97 -10.44
C SER A 323 -25.34 13.31 -11.79
N CYS A 324 -24.06 13.07 -12.05
CA CYS A 324 -23.63 12.27 -13.18
C CYS A 324 -24.02 10.80 -13.00
N THR A 325 -24.65 10.22 -14.02
CA THR A 325 -25.11 8.83 -14.04
C THR A 325 -24.75 8.16 -15.37
N LYS A 326 -24.47 6.86 -15.33
CA LYS A 326 -24.15 6.05 -16.52
C LYS A 326 -25.38 5.77 -17.40
N LYS A 327 -26.59 5.83 -16.85
CA LYS A 327 -27.84 5.59 -17.58
C LYS A 327 -28.45 6.92 -18.03
N CYS A 328 -28.57 7.08 -19.35
CA CYS A 328 -29.03 8.32 -19.98
C CYS A 328 -30.49 8.29 -20.44
N TYR A 329 -31.13 7.13 -20.35
CA TYR A 329 -32.47 6.83 -20.85
C TYR A 329 -33.55 6.99 -19.77
#